data_AF-A0A1I5H0D0-F1
#
_entry.id   AF-A0A1I5H0D0-F1
#
_cell.length_a   1.000
_cell.length_b   1.000
_cell.length_c   1.000
_cell.angle_alpha   90.00
_cell.angle_beta   90.00
_cell.angle_gamma   90.00
#
_symmetry.space_group_name_H-M   'P 1'
#
loop_
_entity.id
_entity.type
_entity.pdbx_description
1 polymer ?
#
loop_
_entity_poly.entity_id
_entity_poly.type
_entity_poly.pdbx_seq_one_letter_code
_entity_poly.pdbx_strand_id
1 'polypeptide(L)' 'MTKHERDNHANQMNPNSDAYWQSRGFDERPEDFEDIDETGKFEI' A
#
# COMPACT_ATOMS: atom_id res chain seq x y z
N MET A 1 -17.94 14.31 3.80
CA MET A 1 -16.71 13.84 3.15
C MET A 1 -16.07 14.97 2.36
N THR A 2 -15.03 15.56 2.93
CA THR A 2 -14.13 16.52 2.31
C THR A 2 -13.16 15.80 1.37
N LYS A 3 -12.46 16.58 0.53
CA LYS A 3 -11.40 16.04 -0.34
C LYS A 3 -10.32 15.31 0.48
N HIS A 4 -9.90 15.89 1.61
CA HIS A 4 -8.90 15.29 2.48
C HIS A 4 -9.34 13.93 3.05
N GLU A 5 -10.61 13.77 3.44
CA GLU A 5 -11.14 12.49 3.93
C GLU A 5 -11.12 11.42 2.83
N ARG A 6 -11.47 11.80 1.59
CA ARG A 6 -11.42 10.90 0.43
C ARG A 6 -9.99 10.53 0.04
N ASP A 7 -9.08 11.49 0.05
CA ASP A 7 -7.67 11.28 -0.31
C ASP A 7 -7.01 10.37 0.74
N ASN A 8 -7.28 10.59 2.02
CA ASN A 8 -6.81 9.70 3.08
C ASN A 8 -7.40 8.28 2.94
N HIS A 9 -8.70 8.16 2.67
CA HIS A 9 -9.35 6.86 2.44
C HIS A 9 -8.77 6.13 1.22
N ALA A 10 -8.49 6.86 0.12
CA ALA A 10 -7.87 6.29 -1.07
C ALA A 10 -6.44 5.82 -0.81
N ASN A 11 -5.64 6.62 -0.09
CA ASN A 11 -4.25 6.28 0.23
C ASN A 11 -4.14 5.05 1.13
N GLN A 12 -5.03 4.91 2.13
CA GLN A 12 -5.07 3.72 2.98
C GLN A 12 -5.46 2.44 2.25
N MET A 13 -6.12 2.55 1.09
CA MET A 13 -6.59 1.41 0.30
C MET A 13 -5.74 1.16 -0.96
N ASN A 14 -4.63 1.87 -1.13
CA ASN A 14 -3.76 1.78 -2.30
C ASN A 14 -2.38 1.23 -1.91
N PRO A 15 -2.01 0.00 -2.32
CA PRO A 15 -0.68 -0.56 -2.11
C PRO A 15 0.48 0.28 -2.66
N ASN A 16 0.24 1.20 -3.60
CA ASN A 16 1.27 2.12 -4.06
C ASN A 16 1.60 3.20 -3.00
N SER A 17 0.73 3.42 -2.01
CA SER A 17 0.94 4.42 -0.95
C SER A 17 1.57 3.81 0.30
N ASP A 18 2.54 4.51 0.89
CA ASP A 18 3.17 4.09 2.16
C ASP A 18 2.17 3.96 3.30
N ALA A 19 1.09 4.76 3.29
CA ALA A 19 0.03 4.69 4.30
C ALA A 19 -0.67 3.32 4.33
N TYR A 20 -0.77 2.63 3.18
CA TYR A 20 -1.27 1.26 3.11
C TYR A 20 -0.37 0.30 3.88
N TRP A 21 0.96 0.39 3.68
CA TRP A 21 1.95 -0.49 4.31
C TRP A 21 2.11 -0.22 5.81
N GLN A 22 2.16 1.05 6.20
CA GLN A 22 2.22 1.45 7.61
C GLN A 22 1.00 0.99 8.39
N SER A 23 -0.19 1.02 7.80
CA SER A 23 -1.40 0.47 8.44
C SER A 23 -1.35 -1.03 8.70
N ARG A 24 -0.43 -1.75 8.03
CA ARG A 24 -0.22 -3.20 8.15
C ARG A 24 1.01 -3.57 8.98
N GLY A 25 1.68 -2.59 9.57
CA GLY A 25 2.83 -2.79 10.45
C GLY A 25 4.17 -2.87 9.74
N PHE A 26 4.25 -2.40 8.49
CA PHE A 26 5.52 -2.22 7.78
C PHE A 26 5.99 -0.77 7.96
N ASP A 27 7.27 -0.57 8.26
CA ASP A 27 7.82 0.78 8.44
C ASP A 27 7.76 1.59 7.12
N GLU A 28 8.06 0.91 6.01
CA GLU A 28 8.04 1.43 4.65
C GLU A 28 7.51 0.37 3.67
N ARG A 29 7.14 0.80 2.47
CA ARG A 29 6.74 -0.08 1.38
C ARG A 29 7.94 -0.92 0.93
N PRO A 30 7.79 -2.26 0.78
CA PRO A 30 8.86 -3.11 0.24
C PRO A 30 9.30 -2.64 -1.16
N GLU A 31 10.60 -2.69 -1.47
CA GLU A 31 11.09 -2.29 -2.80
C GLU A 31 10.56 -3.19 -3.92
N ASP A 32 10.40 -4.49 -3.62
CA ASP A 32 9.87 -5.48 -4.56
C ASP A 32 8.33 -5.45 -4.68
N PHE A 33 7.64 -4.45 -4.11
CA PHE A 33 6.17 -4.42 -4.18
C PHE A 33 5.64 -4.17 -5.61
N GLU A 34 6.41 -3.45 -6.44
CA GLU A 34 6.01 -3.18 -7.82
C GLU A 34 6.07 -4.46 -8.67
N ASP A 35 6.96 -5.39 -8.32
CA ASP A 35 7.13 -6.68 -9.01
C ASP A 35 6.10 -7.76 -8.60
N ILE A 36 5.17 -7.45 -7.68
CA ILE A 36 4.09 -8.38 -7.30
C ILE A 36 2.97 -8.41 -8.37
N ASP A 37 3.09 -7.65 -9.45
CA ASP A 37 1.98 -7.35 -10.35
C ASP A 37 1.59 -8.44 -11.36
N GLU A 38 2.26 -9.60 -11.42
CA GLU A 38 1.80 -10.69 -12.31
C GLU A 38 1.88 -12.13 -11.75
N THR A 39 2.62 -12.40 -10.68
CA THR A 39 2.86 -13.80 -10.24
C THR A 39 2.42 -14.14 -8.82
N GLY A 40 2.07 -13.16 -7.98
CA GLY A 40 1.43 -13.38 -6.68
C GLY A 40 2.16 -14.34 -5.72
N LYS A 41 3.45 -14.61 -5.94
CA LYS A 41 4.24 -15.53 -5.11
C LYS A 41 5.20 -14.75 -4.22
N PHE A 42 4.81 -14.58 -2.97
CA PHE A 42 5.77 -14.41 -1.89
C PHE A 42 6.29 -15.80 -1.54
N GLU A 43 7.51 -16.15 -1.94
CA GLU A 43 8.19 -17.33 -1.40
C GLU A 43 8.68 -17.00 0.02
N ILE A 44 8.23 -17.79 0.99
CA ILE A 44 8.62 -17.76 2.41
C ILE A 44 9.81 -18.71 2.61
#